data_AF-A0A534S6A6-F1
#
_entry.id   AF-A0A534S6A6-F1
#
_cell.length_a   1.000
_cell.length_b   1.000
_cell.length_c   1.000
_cell.angle_alpha   90.00
_cell.angle_beta   90.00
_cell.angle_gamma   90.00
#
_symmetry.space_group_name_H-M   'P 1'
#
loop_
_entity.id
_entity.type
_entity.pdbx_description
1 polymer ?
#
loop_
_entity_poly.entity_id
_entity_poly.type
_entity_poly.pdbx_seq_one_letter_code
_entity_poly.pdbx_strand_id
1 'polypeptide(L)' 'SSLEGQNVAATILTTNIFRKGSDGWRMVHHHGSSVAQPTTADEPTTVH' A
#
# COMPACT_ATOMS: atom_id res chain seq x y z
N SER A 1 -0.40 8.23 11.66
CA SER A 1 -1.67 8.95 11.87
C SER A 1 -2.77 7.91 11.88
N SER A 2 -3.66 7.95 12.86
CA SER A 2 -4.81 7.04 12.97
C SER A 2 -6.05 7.90 13.01
N LEU A 3 -6.93 7.76 12.02
CA LEU A 3 -8.33 8.14 12.17
C LEU A 3 -9.01 6.90 12.75
N GLU A 4 -9.48 7.05 13.99
CA GLU A 4 -10.01 5.97 14.82
C GLU A 4 -11.09 5.16 14.09
N GLY A 5 -10.92 3.83 14.07
CA GLY A 5 -12.01 2.89 13.74
C GLY A 5 -12.15 2.45 12.28
N GLN A 6 -11.37 2.97 11.33
CA GLN A 6 -11.38 2.46 9.95
C GLN A 6 -10.09 1.68 9.64
N ASN A 7 -10.24 0.42 9.23
CA ASN A 7 -9.15 -0.37 8.68
C ASN A 7 -8.81 0.18 7.28
N VAL A 8 -8.00 1.24 7.25
CA VAL A 8 -7.56 1.85 5.98
C VAL A 8 -6.49 0.95 5.38
N ALA A 9 -6.93 0.02 4.52
CA ALA A 9 -6.04 -0.81 3.73
C ALA A 9 -5.58 -0.04 2.48
N ALA A 10 -4.34 0.47 2.52
CA ALA A 10 -3.71 1.11 1.37
C ALA A 10 -2.94 0.10 0.53
N THR A 11 -3.14 0.11 -0.79
CA THR A 11 -2.30 -0.67 -1.71
C THR A 11 -1.00 0.09 -2.01
N ILE A 12 0.14 -0.53 -1.71
CA ILE A 12 1.48 0.04 -1.94
C ILE A 12 2.22 -0.77 -2.98
N LEU A 13 2.66 -0.12 -4.06
CA LEU A 13 3.64 -0.70 -4.99
C LEU A 13 5.03 -0.57 -4.36
N THR A 14 5.74 -1.68 -4.23
CA THR A 14 7.03 -1.72 -3.54
C THR A 14 8.11 -2.29 -4.44
N THR A 15 9.26 -1.62 -4.51
CA THR A 15 10.50 -2.15 -5.07
C THR A 15 11.47 -2.48 -3.95
N ASN A 16 11.87 -3.76 -3.86
CA ASN A 16 12.86 -4.24 -2.89
C ASN A 16 14.09 -4.77 -3.64
N ILE A 17 15.27 -4.29 -3.28
CA ILE A 17 16.54 -4.79 -3.83
C ILE A 17 17.28 -5.50 -2.72
N PHE A 18 17.72 -6.72 -3.01
CA PHE A 18 18.49 -7.54 -2.09
C PHE A 18 19.86 -7.83 -2.67
N ARG A 19 20.86 -7.88 -1.79
CA ARG A 19 22.22 -8.31 -2.11
C ARG A 19 22.55 -9.56 -1.32
N LYS A 20 23.08 -10.60 -2.00
CA LYS A 20 23.59 -11.81 -1.37
C LYS A 20 25.03 -11.55 -0.87
N GLY A 21 25.25 -11.74 0.43
CA GLY A 21 26.55 -11.76 1.09
C GLY A 21 26.91 -13.16 1.57
N SER A 22 28.07 -13.27 2.22
CA SER A 22 28.54 -14.52 2.85
C SER A 22 27.67 -14.97 4.02
N ASP A 23 26.94 -14.05 4.63
CA ASP A 23 26.05 -14.27 5.77
C ASP A 23 24.57 -14.38 5.38
N GLY A 24 24.25 -14.29 4.08
CA GLY A 24 22.90 -14.44 3.56
C GLY A 24 22.43 -13.24 2.74
N TRP A 25 21.11 -13.14 2.57
CA TRP A 25 20.48 -12.05 1.84
C TRP A 25 20.21 -10.87 2.75
N ARG A 26 20.58 -9.67 2.30
CA ARG A 26 20.25 -8.42 2.98
C ARG A 26 19.54 -7.49 2.02
N MET A 27 18.46 -6.85 2.47
CA MET A 27 17.83 -5.77 1.72
C MET A 27 18.75 -4.55 1.71
N VAL A 28 19.02 -3.99 0.54
CA VAL A 28 19.91 -2.83 0.36
C VAL A 28 19.20 -1.60 -0.16
N HIS A 29 17.99 -1.77 -0.69
CA HIS A 29 17.12 -0.68 -1.10
C HIS A 29 15.67 -1.07 -0.91
N HIS A 30 14.88 -0.11 -0.43
CA HIS A 30 13.44 -0.20 -0.28
C HIS A 30 12.82 1.10 -0.77
N HIS A 31 11.89 0.98 -1.71
CA HIS A 31 11.08 2.10 -2.17
C HIS A 31 9.62 1.66 -2.23
N GLY A 32 8.73 2.46 -1.65
CA GLY A 32 7.29 2.23 -1.68
C GLY A 32 6.56 3.47 -2.21
N SER A 33 5.57 3.26 -3.07
CA SER A 33 4.70 4.30 -3.60
C SER A 33 3.23 3.90 -3.48
N SER A 34 2.37 4.84 -3.10
CA SER A 34 0.93 4.63 -3.08
C SER A 34 0.40 4.33 -4.48
N VAL A 35 -0.48 3.35 -4.60
CA VAL A 35 -1.26 3.13 -5.82
C VAL A 35 -2.58 3.87 -5.67
N ALA A 36 -2.98 4.62 -6.70
CA ALA A 36 -4.31 5.21 -6.73
C ALA A 36 -5.35 4.08 -6.74
N GLN A 37 -6.17 4.00 -5.69
CA GLN A 37 -7.33 3.11 -5.70
C GLN A 37 -8.47 3.80 -6.45
N PRO A 38 -9.15 3.10 -7.38
CA PRO A 38 -10.40 3.62 -7.92
C PRO A 38 -11.37 3.79 -6.76
N THR A 39 -11.91 4.99 -6.60
CA THR A 39 -13.06 5.22 -5.72
C THR A 39 -14.19 4.34 -6.25
N THR A 40 -14.59 3.31 -5.50
CA THR A 40 -15.88 2.66 -5.73
C THR A 40 -16.92 3.76 -5.74
N ALA A 41 -17.49 4.01 -6.93
CA ALA A 41 -18.49 5.04 -7.13
C ALA A 41 -19.61 4.83 -6.11
N ASP A 42 -19.97 5.89 -5.39
CA ASP A 42 -21.11 5.92 -4.50
C ASP A 42 -22.32 5.29 -5.20
N GLU A 43 -22.89 4.27 -4.57
CA GLU A 43 -24.23 3.76 -4.90
C GLU A 43 -25.18 4.96 -5.05
N PRO A 44 -25.94 5.09 -6.15
CA PRO A 44 -26.85 6.20 -6.32
C PRO A 44 -27.92 6.12 -5.23
N THR A 45 -27.84 7.03 -4.25
CA THR A 45 -28.87 7.18 -3.24
C THR A 45 -30.13 7.69 -3.94
N THR A 46 -31.01 6.76 -4.31
CA THR A 46 -32.34 7.10 -4.82
C THR A 46 -33.14 7.64 -3.65
N VAL A 47 -33.37 8.96 -3.64
CA VAL A 47 -34.32 9.60 -2.72
C VAL A 47 -35.72 9.42 -3.28
N HIS A 48 -36.59 8.75 -2.51
CA HIS A 48 -38.03 8.60 -2.75
C HIS A 48 -38.78 9.90 -2.46
#